data_AF-A0A845RI26-F1
#
_entry.id   AF-A0A845RI26-F1
#
_cell.length_a   1.000
_cell.length_b   1.000
_cell.length_c   1.000
_cell.angle_alpha   90.00
_cell.angle_beta   90.00
_cell.angle_gamma   90.00
#
_symmetry.space_group_name_H-M   'P 1'
#
loop_
_entity.id
_entity.type
_entity.pdbx_description
1 polymer ?
#
loop_
_entity_poly.entity_id
_entity_poly.type
_entity_poly.pdbx_seq_one_letter_code
_entity_poly.pdbx_strand_id
1 'polypeptide(L)'
;MLVVIIVLYFLLMIAIGVIASRRVKSSEGFLLGGKSFGPWFTAFKFAATLESGTKLIGTPGMAFGLGYPAFLQGMWTPIAYFLSFRCFGERLKIACEHFKVLTVP
;
A
#
# COMPACT_ATOMS: atom_id res chain seq x y z
N MET A 1 -15.80 -24.64 -8.65
CA MET A 1 -16.09 -23.56 -7.69
C MET A 1 -14.93 -22.56 -7.56
N LEU A 2 -13.72 -23.00 -7.17
CA LEU A 2 -12.55 -22.11 -7.01
C LEU A 2 -12.19 -21.29 -8.25
N VAL A 3 -12.15 -21.93 -9.43
CA VAL A 3 -11.83 -21.25 -10.70
C VAL A 3 -12.83 -20.11 -10.99
N VAL A 4 -14.11 -20.33 -10.70
CA VAL A 4 -15.15 -19.31 -10.90
C VAL A 4 -14.91 -18.09 -10.00
N ILE A 5 -14.53 -18.31 -8.73
CA ILE A 5 -14.22 -17.24 -7.77
C ILE A 5 -13.00 -16.44 -8.25
N ILE A 6 -11.95 -17.11 -8.72
CA ILE A 6 -10.74 -16.47 -9.23
C ILE A 6 -11.04 -15.63 -10.48
N VAL A 7 -11.80 -16.19 -11.42
CA VAL A 7 -12.21 -15.46 -12.64
C VAL A 7 -13.03 -14.23 -12.29
N LEU A 8 -14.00 -14.35 -11.37
CA LEU A 8 -14.80 -13.21 -10.91
C LEU A 8 -13.94 -12.14 -10.24
N TYR A 9 -12.98 -12.53 -9.42
CA TYR A 9 -12.04 -11.60 -8.78
C TYR A 9 -11.26 -10.80 -9.81
N PHE A 10 -10.67 -11.46 -10.82
CA PHE A 10 -9.93 -10.77 -11.88
C PHE A 10 -10.82 -9.85 -12.72
N LEU A 11 -12.03 -10.30 -13.08
CA LEU A 11 -12.99 -9.46 -13.81
C LEU A 11 -13.34 -8.19 -13.01
N LEU A 12 -13.56 -8.33 -11.71
CA LEU A 12 -13.86 -7.20 -10.83
C LEU A 12 -12.66 -6.24 -10.72
N MET A 13 -11.44 -6.76 -10.59
CA MET A 13 -10.22 -5.95 -10.60
C MET A 13 -10.03 -5.18 -11.91
N ILE A 14 -10.24 -5.82 -13.05
CA ILE A 14 -10.18 -5.17 -14.37
C ILE A 14 -11.26 -4.10 -14.48
N ALA A 15 -12.49 -4.39 -14.07
CA ALA A 15 -13.59 -3.43 -14.10
C ALA A 15 -13.28 -2.17 -13.27
N ILE A 16 -12.76 -2.34 -12.05
CA ILE A 16 -12.33 -1.22 -11.20
C ILE A 16 -11.21 -0.42 -11.88
N GLY A 17 -10.22 -1.11 -12.47
CA GLY A 17 -9.11 -0.48 -13.19
C GLY A 17 -9.57 0.37 -14.36
N VAL A 18 -10.50 -0.14 -15.19
CA VAL A 18 -11.06 0.60 -16.33
C VAL A 18 -11.85 1.83 -15.87
N ILE A 19 -12.69 1.68 -14.84
CA ILE A 19 -13.48 2.80 -14.28
C ILE A 19 -12.54 3.87 -13.71
N ALA A 20 -11.52 3.48 -12.96
CA ALA A 20 -10.55 4.40 -12.38
C ALA A 20 -9.72 5.10 -13.46
N SER A 21 -9.25 4.37 -14.47
CA SER A 21 -8.47 4.91 -15.60
C SER A 21 -9.23 6.02 -16.33
N ARG A 22 -10.55 5.85 -16.57
CA ARG A 22 -11.39 6.88 -17.19
C ARG A 22 -11.57 8.15 -16.34
N ARG A 23 -11.32 8.08 -15.03
CA ARG A 23 -11.44 9.23 -14.11
C ARG A 23 -10.15 10.04 -14.00
N VAL A 24 -9.00 9.47 -14.39
CA VAL A 24 -7.71 10.14 -14.35
C VAL A 24 -7.56 11.05 -15.56
N LYS A 25 -7.36 12.35 -15.33
CA LYS A 25 -7.23 13.38 -16.39
C LYS A 25 -5.87 14.08 -16.42
N SER A 26 -4.99 13.83 -15.45
CA SER A 26 -3.68 14.47 -15.33
C SER A 26 -2.67 13.55 -14.65
N SER A 27 -1.38 13.83 -14.83
CA SER A 27 -0.29 13.10 -14.18
C SER A 27 -0.35 13.19 -12.65
N GLU A 28 -0.77 14.34 -12.11
CA GLU A 28 -1.01 14.49 -10.66
C GLU A 28 -2.20 13.63 -10.19
N GLY A 29 -3.27 13.54 -10.99
CA GLY A 29 -4.40 12.66 -10.73
C GLY A 29 -4.01 11.18 -10.75
N PHE A 30 -3.05 10.80 -11.59
CA PHE A 30 -2.53 9.44 -11.65
C PHE A 30 -1.63 9.10 -10.46
N LEU A 31 -0.66 9.95 -10.16
CA LEU A 31 0.38 9.69 -9.16
C LEU A 31 -0.10 9.96 -7.72
N LEU A 32 -0.83 11.05 -7.50
CA LEU A 32 -1.27 11.48 -6.17
C LEU A 32 -2.75 11.17 -5.90
N GLY A 33 -3.47 10.62 -6.89
CA GLY A 33 -4.89 10.34 -6.74
C GLY A 33 -5.72 11.60 -6.50
N GLY A 34 -5.26 12.77 -6.96
CA GLY A 34 -5.93 14.05 -6.78
C GLY A 34 -5.92 14.60 -5.34
N LYS A 35 -5.11 14.04 -4.43
CA LYS A 35 -5.03 14.43 -3.00
C LYS A 35 -6.38 14.43 -2.26
N SER A 36 -7.41 13.77 -2.83
CA SER A 36 -8.78 13.78 -2.31
C SER A 36 -9.06 12.65 -1.33
N PHE A 37 -8.14 11.69 -1.20
CA PHE A 37 -8.29 10.56 -0.28
C PHE A 37 -7.99 11.02 1.15
N GLY A 38 -8.96 10.84 2.05
CA GLY A 38 -8.76 11.10 3.47
C GLY A 38 -7.67 10.24 4.11
N PRO A 39 -7.26 10.55 5.35
CA PRO A 39 -6.15 9.89 6.03
C PRO A 39 -6.34 8.36 6.16
N TRP A 40 -7.57 7.91 6.46
CA TRP A 40 -7.89 6.50 6.60
C TRP A 40 -7.69 5.70 5.31
N PHE A 41 -8.24 6.17 4.19
CA PHE A 41 -8.09 5.51 2.89
C PHE A 41 -6.63 5.51 2.42
N THR A 42 -5.90 6.58 2.70
CA THR A 42 -4.46 6.66 2.38
C THR A 42 -3.67 5.62 3.18
N ALA A 43 -3.96 5.44 4.46
CA ALA A 43 -3.33 4.43 5.30
C ALA A 43 -3.63 3.01 4.81
N PHE A 44 -4.88 2.69 4.45
CA PHE A 44 -5.24 1.38 3.92
C PHE A 44 -4.57 1.07 2.58
N LYS A 45 -4.51 2.04 1.67
CA LYS A 45 -3.80 1.89 0.40
C LYS A 45 -2.32 1.59 0.63
N PHE A 46 -1.70 2.30 1.55
CA PHE A 46 -0.31 2.07 1.91
C PHE A 46 -0.12 0.67 2.53
N ALA A 47 -0.97 0.28 3.46
CA ALA A 47 -0.92 -1.05 4.08
C ALA A 47 -1.03 -2.16 3.03
N ALA A 48 -1.98 -2.05 2.09
CA ALA A 48 -2.16 -3.02 1.01
C ALA A 48 -0.90 -3.16 0.12
N THR A 49 -0.17 -2.08 -0.15
CA THR A 49 1.08 -2.12 -0.93
C THR A 49 2.21 -2.86 -0.21
N LEU A 50 2.22 -2.84 1.13
CA LEU A 50 3.25 -3.49 1.93
C LEU A 50 2.97 -4.97 2.20
N GLU A 51 1.71 -5.37 2.06
CA GLU A 51 1.32 -6.77 2.20
C GLU A 51 1.69 -7.52 0.93
N SER A 52 2.73 -8.36 1.03
CA SER A 52 3.24 -9.19 -0.06
C SER A 52 3.16 -10.67 0.30
N GLY A 53 3.46 -11.54 -0.67
CA GLY A 53 3.51 -12.99 -0.46
C GLY A 53 4.46 -13.40 0.68
N THR A 54 5.49 -12.60 0.97
CA THR A 54 6.40 -12.82 2.10
C THR A 54 5.69 -12.72 3.44
N LYS A 55 4.73 -11.80 3.61
CA LYS A 55 3.96 -11.73 4.85
C LYS A 55 2.90 -12.83 4.94
N LEU A 56 2.29 -13.18 3.80
CA LEU A 56 1.23 -14.18 3.78
C LEU A 56 1.75 -15.62 3.99
N ILE A 57 2.89 -15.98 3.39
CA ILE A 57 3.45 -17.34 3.44
C ILE A 57 4.75 -17.37 4.24
N GLY A 58 5.60 -16.36 4.06
CA GLY A 58 6.93 -16.32 4.69
C GLY A 58 6.86 -16.16 6.22
N THR A 59 6.05 -15.24 6.74
CA THR A 59 5.93 -15.05 8.20
C THR A 59 5.36 -16.29 8.91
N PRO A 60 4.30 -16.96 8.40
CA PRO A 60 3.86 -18.24 8.98
C PRO A 60 4.90 -19.36 8.87
N GLY A 61 5.62 -19.45 7.75
CA GLY A 61 6.71 -20.43 7.60
C GLY A 61 7.83 -20.18 8.62
N MET A 62 8.19 -18.92 8.86
CA MET A 62 9.14 -18.53 9.90
C MET A 62 8.60 -18.83 11.30
N ALA A 63 7.31 -18.58 11.56
CA ALA A 63 6.67 -18.89 12.82
C ALA A 63 6.61 -20.39 13.11
N PHE A 64 6.48 -21.23 12.08
CA PHE A 64 6.54 -22.68 12.24
C PHE A 64 7.92 -23.15 12.73
N GLY A 65 9.01 -22.53 12.26
CA GLY A 65 10.38 -22.88 12.65
C GLY A 65 10.86 -22.23 13.96
N LEU A 66 10.55 -20.95 14.18
CA LEU A 66 11.03 -20.17 15.33
C LEU A 66 10.01 -20.07 16.47
N GLY A 67 8.73 -20.37 16.23
CA GLY A 67 7.65 -20.22 17.19
C GLY A 67 7.20 -18.77 17.40
N TYR A 68 6.81 -18.45 18.63
CA TYR A 68 6.31 -17.14 19.05
C TYR A 68 7.20 -15.91 18.73
N PRO A 69 8.54 -15.98 18.67
CA PRO A 69 9.38 -14.85 18.25
C PRO A 69 9.01 -14.25 16.89
N ALA A 70 8.46 -15.04 15.95
CA ALA A 70 8.00 -14.53 14.67
C ALA A 70 6.82 -13.54 14.80
N PHE A 71 6.05 -13.61 15.90
CA PHE A 71 4.98 -12.66 16.20
C PHE A 71 5.52 -11.24 16.45
N LEU A 72 6.74 -11.12 16.99
CA LEU A 72 7.37 -9.82 17.24
C LEU A 72 7.58 -9.04 15.94
N GLN A 73 7.85 -9.73 14.83
CA GLN A 73 7.93 -9.11 13.50
C GLN A 73 6.59 -8.47 13.13
N GLY A 74 5.48 -9.17 13.33
CA GLY A 74 4.14 -8.65 13.07
C GLY A 74 3.79 -7.44 13.93
N MET A 75 4.17 -7.45 15.22
CA MET A 75 3.92 -6.34 16.15
C MET A 75 4.77 -5.10 15.86
N TRP A 76 6.05 -5.27 15.53
CA TRP A 76 6.97 -4.15 15.34
C TRP A 76 6.73 -3.41 14.02
N THR A 77 6.22 -4.13 13.01
CA THR A 77 6.03 -3.60 11.66
C THR A 77 5.09 -2.38 11.60
N PRO A 78 3.88 -2.39 12.19
CA PRO A 78 3.01 -1.20 12.26
C PRO A 78 3.64 -0.01 12.99
N ILE A 79 4.36 -0.28 14.09
CA ILE A 79 5.02 0.76 14.89
C ILE A 79 6.12 1.42 14.06
N ALA A 80 6.93 0.62 13.37
CA ALA A 80 7.96 1.10 12.46
C ALA A 80 7.37 1.96 11.35
N TYR A 81 6.27 1.53 10.70
CA TYR A 81 5.61 2.33 9.68
C TYR A 81 5.08 3.66 10.21
N PHE A 82 4.45 3.65 11.38
CA PHE A 82 3.95 4.87 12.00
C PHE A 82 5.09 5.86 12.27
N LEU A 83 6.20 5.39 12.84
CA LEU A 83 7.39 6.22 13.08
C LEU A 83 8.01 6.72 11.78
N SER A 84 8.13 5.87 10.75
CA SER A 84 8.65 6.28 9.44
C SER A 84 7.81 7.41 8.83
N PHE A 85 6.48 7.30 8.85
CA PHE A 85 5.62 8.38 8.38
C PHE A 85 5.75 9.65 9.21
N ARG A 86 5.80 9.52 10.53
CA ARG A 86 5.91 10.68 11.43
C ARG A 86 7.22 11.44 11.25
N CYS A 87 8.33 10.72 11.04
CA CYS A 87 9.66 11.30 10.90
C CYS A 87 9.94 11.79 9.48
N PHE A 88 9.57 11.02 8.45
CA PHE A 88 9.96 11.29 7.07
C PHE A 88 8.83 11.83 6.20
N GLY A 89 7.56 11.51 6.50
CA GLY A 89 6.43 11.88 5.65
C GLY A 89 6.29 13.39 5.44
N GLU A 90 6.35 14.16 6.53
CA GLU A 90 6.27 15.63 6.48
C GLU A 90 7.48 16.24 5.76
N ARG A 91 8.69 15.73 6.04
CA ARG A 91 9.93 16.21 5.42
C ARG A 91 9.93 15.96 3.91
N LEU A 92 9.51 14.77 3.49
CA LEU A 92 9.42 14.39 2.09
C LEU A 92 8.37 15.23 1.36
N LYS A 93 7.22 15.48 1.99
CA LYS A 93 6.18 16.36 1.42
C LYS A 93 6.73 17.78 1.16
N ILE A 94 7.40 18.38 2.15
CA ILE A 94 7.99 19.72 2.03
C ILE A 94 9.05 19.74 0.92
N ALA A 95 9.89 18.72 0.83
CA ALA A 95 10.90 18.61 -0.22
C ALA A 95 10.27 18.52 -1.63
N CYS A 96 9.25 17.68 -1.82
CA CYS A 96 8.53 17.56 -3.09
C CYS A 96 7.85 18.87 -3.50
N GLU A 97 7.26 19.60 -2.54
CA GLU A 97 6.66 20.93 -2.79
C GLU A 97 7.72 21.97 -3.16
N HIS A 98 8.88 21.97 -2.50
CA HIS A 98 9.99 22.88 -2.79
C HIS A 98 10.57 22.68 -4.20
N PHE A 99 10.86 21.43 -4.57
CA PHE A 99 11.43 21.11 -5.89
C PHE A 99 10.38 21.02 -7.00
N LYS A 100 9.09 21.16 -6.68
CA LYS A 100 7.95 20.99 -7.62
C LYS A 100 8.00 19.66 -8.37
N VAL A 101 8.45 18.60 -7.70
CA VAL A 101 8.53 17.24 -8.25
C VAL A 101 7.44 16.36 -7.66
N LEU A 102 6.83 15.51 -8.49
CA LEU A 102 5.78 14.57 -8.08
C LEU A 102 6.34 13.24 -7.57
N THR A 103 7.57 12.89 -7.96
CA THR A 103 8.23 11.64 -7.62
C THR A 103 9.65 11.90 -7.18
N VAL A 104 10.15 11.03 -6.31
CA VAL A 104 11.58 10.94 -6.00
C VAL A 104 12.25 10.21 -7.19
N PRO A 105 13.44 10.64 -7.67
CA PRO A 105 14.18 9.90 -8.70
C PRO A 105 14.56 8.49 -8.24
#